data_AF-A0A927ZQF7-F1
#
_entry.id   AF-A0A927ZQF7-F1
#
_cell.length_a   1.000
_cell.length_b   1.000
_cell.length_c   1.000
_cell.angle_alpha   90.00
_cell.angle_beta   90.00
_cell.angle_gamma   90.00
#
_symmetry.space_group_name_H-M   'P 1'
#
loop_
_entity.id
_entity.type
_entity.pdbx_description
1 polymer ?
#
loop_
_entity_poly.entity_id
_entity_poly.type
_entity_poly.pdbx_seq_one_letter_code
_entity_poly.pdbx_strand_id
1 'polypeptide(L)'
;MLDKCKPMTYNKIMDTKQIPQTIVETASYVKAVNAMWDETTQIEFKNYIALNPQQGDIIPGTGGIRKIRWQSSGHGKRGGSRIIYYVYNDKHPIYLLFAYPKNVQANISEKEKKILSDLVSILKNTFKE
;
A
#
# COMPACT_ATOMS: atom_id res chain seq x y z
N MET A 1 -12.07 -56.81 1.02
CA MET A 1 -10.92 -55.90 0.80
C MET A 1 -11.49 -54.50 0.61
N LEU A 2 -11.54 -53.71 1.69
CA LEU A 2 -11.99 -52.32 1.65
C LEU A 2 -10.76 -51.46 1.32
N ASP A 3 -10.72 -50.93 0.10
CA ASP A 3 -9.73 -49.92 -0.27
C ASP A 3 -9.91 -48.70 0.63
N LYS A 4 -8.83 -48.38 1.36
CA LYS A 4 -8.73 -47.21 2.22
C LYS A 4 -8.73 -45.97 1.33
N CYS A 5 -9.91 -45.44 1.00
CA CYS A 5 -10.06 -44.06 0.58
C CYS A 5 -9.52 -43.16 1.70
N LYS A 6 -8.29 -42.69 1.52
CA LYS A 6 -7.70 -41.65 2.35
C LYS A 6 -8.61 -40.42 2.21
N PRO A 7 -9.21 -39.91 3.30
CA PRO A 7 -10.09 -38.76 3.19
C PRO A 7 -9.27 -37.60 2.61
N MET A 8 -9.77 -37.01 1.52
CA MET A 8 -9.26 -35.74 1.02
C MET A 8 -9.26 -34.78 2.20
N THR A 9 -8.07 -34.44 2.69
CA THR A 9 -7.88 -33.35 3.63
C THR A 9 -8.52 -32.12 3.00
N TYR A 10 -9.67 -31.72 3.55
CA TYR A 10 -10.37 -30.50 3.17
C TYR A 10 -9.39 -29.37 3.46
N ASN A 11 -8.82 -28.83 2.39
CA ASN A 11 -7.85 -27.75 2.49
C ASN A 11 -8.50 -26.62 3.31
N LYS A 12 -7.93 -26.41 4.49
CA LYS A 12 -7.97 -25.15 5.22
C LYS A 12 -7.75 -24.02 4.20
N ILE A 13 -8.43 -22.89 4.40
CA ILE A 13 -8.41 -21.64 3.58
C ILE A 13 -9.64 -21.52 2.66
N MET A 14 -10.80 -21.25 3.27
CA MET A 14 -11.81 -20.45 2.60
C MET A 14 -11.37 -19.00 2.76
N ASP A 15 -10.85 -18.47 1.66
CA ASP A 15 -10.36 -17.13 1.45
C ASP A 15 -11.42 -16.09 1.84
N THR A 16 -11.06 -15.22 2.78
CA THR A 16 -11.83 -14.03 3.14
C THR A 16 -11.95 -13.14 1.91
N LYS A 17 -13.07 -13.29 1.20
CA LYS A 17 -13.61 -12.39 0.17
C LYS A 17 -13.01 -10.98 0.29
N GLN A 18 -12.22 -10.57 -0.71
CA GLN A 18 -11.37 -9.38 -0.73
C GLN A 18 -12.19 -8.09 -0.54
N ILE A 19 -12.40 -7.68 0.72
CA ILE A 19 -13.07 -6.41 1.08
C ILE A 19 -12.03 -5.29 0.94
N PRO A 20 -12.35 -4.19 0.21
CA PRO A 20 -11.43 -3.07 0.11
C PRO A 20 -11.20 -2.45 1.49
N GLN A 21 -9.93 -2.23 1.84
CA GLN A 21 -9.57 -1.51 3.06
C GLN A 21 -9.81 0.00 2.87
N THR A 22 -10.28 0.65 3.93
CA THR A 22 -10.43 2.11 3.98
C THR A 22 -9.08 2.79 3.75
N ILE A 23 -9.07 3.89 3.01
CA ILE A 23 -7.87 4.68 2.73
C ILE A 23 -7.92 5.98 3.53
N VAL A 24 -6.80 6.34 4.16
CA VAL A 24 -6.57 7.65 4.78
C VAL A 24 -5.43 8.34 4.05
N GLU A 25 -5.69 9.53 3.53
CA GLU A 25 -4.74 10.33 2.75
C GLU A 25 -4.12 11.42 3.62
N THR A 26 -2.79 11.55 3.61
CA THR A 26 -2.15 12.72 4.23
C THR A 26 -2.21 13.94 3.31
N ALA A 27 -2.14 15.14 3.88
CA ALA A 27 -2.06 16.37 3.09
C ALA A 27 -0.86 16.39 2.12
N SER A 28 0.26 15.78 2.53
CA SER A 28 1.46 15.67 1.69
C SER A 28 1.22 14.80 0.47
N TYR A 29 0.56 13.65 0.66
CA TYR A 29 0.14 12.78 -0.43
C TYR A 29 -0.83 13.49 -1.38
N VAL A 30 -1.91 14.10 -0.86
CA VAL A 30 -2.93 14.79 -1.66
C VAL A 30 -2.31 15.89 -2.53
N LYS A 31 -1.45 16.73 -1.93
CA LYS A 31 -0.74 17.79 -2.66
C LYS A 31 0.11 17.23 -3.80
N ALA A 32 0.82 16.12 -3.57
CA ALA A 32 1.65 15.51 -4.58
C ALA A 32 0.82 14.93 -5.72
N VAL A 33 -0.22 14.13 -5.43
CA VAL A 33 -1.00 13.46 -6.48
C VAL A 33 -1.82 14.44 -7.32
N ASN A 34 -2.33 15.52 -6.74
CA ASN A 34 -3.03 16.58 -7.50
C ASN A 34 -2.11 17.29 -8.50
N ALA A 35 -0.80 17.34 -8.24
CA ALA A 35 0.17 17.91 -9.16
C ALA A 35 0.62 16.92 -10.25
N MET A 36 0.43 15.61 -10.04
CA MET A 36 0.94 14.55 -10.92
C MET A 36 -0.14 13.89 -11.78
N TRP A 37 -1.35 13.75 -11.25
CA TRP A 37 -2.40 12.88 -11.78
C TRP A 37 -3.73 13.62 -11.89
N ASP A 38 -4.53 13.24 -12.88
CA ASP A 38 -5.95 13.55 -12.92
C ASP A 38 -6.75 12.71 -11.92
N GLU A 39 -8.00 13.11 -11.71
CA GLU A 39 -8.91 12.44 -10.77
C GLU A 39 -9.13 10.96 -11.14
N THR A 40 -9.25 10.64 -12.43
CA THR A 40 -9.42 9.27 -12.91
C THR A 40 -8.25 8.37 -12.49
N THR A 41 -7.01 8.83 -12.68
CA THR A 41 -5.82 8.09 -12.26
C THR A 41 -5.75 7.95 -10.74
N GLN A 42 -6.13 8.98 -9.99
CA GLN A 42 -6.17 8.93 -8.53
C GLN A 42 -7.18 7.89 -8.04
N ILE A 43 -8.36 7.82 -8.65
CA ILE A 43 -9.40 6.83 -8.35
C ILE A 43 -8.92 5.41 -8.71
N GLU A 44 -8.31 5.23 -9.89
CA GLU A 44 -7.76 3.94 -10.34
C GLU A 44 -6.75 3.40 -9.33
N PHE A 45 -5.79 4.24 -8.90
CA PHE A 45 -4.81 3.86 -7.90
C PHE A 45 -5.43 3.52 -6.54
N LYS A 46 -6.37 4.34 -6.06
CA LYS A 46 -7.04 4.13 -4.78
C LYS A 46 -7.82 2.82 -4.74
N ASN A 47 -8.58 2.52 -5.79
CA ASN A 47 -9.32 1.27 -5.90
C ASN A 47 -8.37 0.07 -5.91
N TYR A 48 -7.26 0.18 -6.65
CA TYR A 48 -6.25 -0.87 -6.70
C TYR A 48 -5.63 -1.15 -5.33
N ILE A 49 -5.16 -0.11 -4.64
CA ILE A 49 -4.42 -0.28 -3.38
C ILE A 49 -5.33 -0.71 -2.22
N ALA A 50 -6.60 -0.27 -2.21
CA ALA A 50 -7.60 -0.72 -1.24
C ALA A 50 -7.81 -2.24 -1.29
N LEU A 51 -7.77 -2.82 -2.50
CA LEU A 51 -7.90 -4.27 -2.70
C LEU A 51 -6.57 -5.01 -2.51
N ASN A 52 -5.44 -4.35 -2.78
CA ASN A 52 -4.11 -4.98 -2.81
C ASN A 52 -3.12 -4.32 -1.82
N PRO A 53 -3.43 -4.25 -0.51
CA PRO A 53 -2.60 -3.55 0.48
C PRO A 53 -1.17 -4.11 0.58
N GLN A 54 -0.96 -5.38 0.26
CA GLN A 54 0.34 -6.04 0.41
C GLN A 54 1.27 -5.90 -0.82
N GLN A 55 0.82 -5.27 -1.90
CA GLN A 55 1.53 -5.28 -3.19
C GLN A 55 2.82 -4.43 -3.24
N GLY A 56 2.98 -3.48 -2.32
CA GLY A 56 4.17 -2.61 -2.26
C GLY A 56 5.36 -3.27 -1.58
N ASP A 57 6.56 -2.94 -2.07
CA ASP A 57 7.84 -3.39 -1.50
C ASP A 57 8.06 -2.77 -0.12
N ILE A 58 8.41 -3.57 0.88
CA ILE A 58 8.77 -3.04 2.21
C ILE A 58 10.08 -2.25 2.10
N ILE A 59 10.08 -1.04 2.67
CA ILE A 59 11.29 -0.23 2.82
C ILE A 59 11.98 -0.62 4.14
N PRO A 60 13.17 -1.23 4.09
CA PRO A 60 13.86 -1.66 5.31
C PRO A 60 14.18 -0.46 6.22
N GLY A 61 14.14 -0.70 7.53
CA GLY A 61 14.46 0.32 8.54
C GLY A 61 13.36 1.35 8.82
N THR A 62 12.15 1.17 8.28
CA THR A 62 11.03 2.11 8.46
C THR A 62 9.87 1.57 9.31
N GLY A 63 10.03 0.39 9.90
CA GLY A 63 8.98 -0.26 10.68
C GLY A 63 7.82 -0.84 9.86
N GLY A 64 7.97 -1.01 8.55
CA GLY A 64 6.96 -1.70 7.71
C GLY A 64 6.28 -0.80 6.67
N ILE A 65 6.86 0.35 6.34
CA ILE A 65 6.37 1.19 5.25
C ILE A 65 6.60 0.48 3.92
N ARG A 66 5.64 0.63 3.02
CA ARG A 66 5.63 0.02 1.69
C ARG A 66 5.77 1.08 0.61
N LYS A 67 6.39 0.67 -0.51
CA LYS A 67 6.58 1.46 -1.72
C LYS A 67 5.95 0.72 -2.89
N ILE A 68 4.99 1.34 -3.55
CA ILE A 68 4.42 0.83 -4.82
C ILE A 68 4.82 1.73 -5.98
N ARG A 69 5.19 1.11 -7.10
CA ARG A 69 5.40 1.79 -8.39
C ARG A 69 4.08 1.74 -9.13
N TRP A 70 3.51 2.90 -9.45
CA TRP A 70 2.23 2.99 -10.15
C TRP A 70 2.42 3.60 -11.54
N GLN A 71 1.78 3.00 -12.53
CA GLN A 71 1.67 3.53 -13.88
C GLN A 71 0.21 3.39 -14.29
N SER A 72 -0.48 4.50 -14.56
CA SER A 72 -1.86 4.44 -15.05
C SER A 72 -1.90 3.84 -16.45
N SER A 73 -2.89 3.01 -16.70
CA SER A 73 -3.08 2.35 -17.99
C SER A 73 -3.79 3.29 -18.97
N GLY A 74 -3.17 3.59 -20.12
CA GLY A 74 -3.85 4.27 -21.23
C GLY A 74 -3.78 5.80 -21.29
N HIS A 75 -2.99 6.47 -20.46
CA HIS A 75 -2.73 7.92 -20.60
C HIS A 75 -1.27 8.18 -21.01
N GLY A 76 -1.06 8.71 -22.22
CA GLY A 76 0.28 8.93 -22.79
C GLY A 76 1.18 9.83 -21.92
N LYS A 77 2.51 9.60 -21.96
CA LYS A 77 3.64 10.37 -21.37
C LYS A 77 3.53 10.90 -19.91
N ARG A 78 2.41 10.76 -19.20
CA ARG A 78 2.26 11.16 -17.79
C ARG A 78 2.77 10.02 -16.91
N GLY A 79 3.99 10.25 -16.43
CA GLY A 79 4.94 9.24 -16.00
C GLY A 79 4.53 8.51 -14.73
N GLY A 80 5.05 7.28 -14.60
CA GLY A 80 4.86 6.50 -13.39
C GLY A 80 5.29 7.25 -12.13
N SER A 81 4.65 6.93 -11.02
CA SER A 81 4.92 7.53 -9.72
C SER A 81 5.27 6.44 -8.71
N ARG A 82 5.89 6.86 -7.60
CA ARG A 82 6.16 6.00 -6.45
C ARG A 82 5.33 6.52 -5.29
N ILE A 83 4.55 5.63 -4.70
CA ILE A 83 3.66 5.93 -3.59
C ILE A 83 4.18 5.18 -2.37
N ILE A 84 4.29 5.93 -1.28
CA ILE A 84 4.76 5.48 0.01
C ILE A 84 3.55 5.40 0.92
N TYR A 85 3.29 4.21 1.45
CA TYR A 85 2.10 3.95 2.24
C TYR A 85 2.38 2.97 3.38
N TYR A 86 1.49 2.91 4.35
CA TYR A 86 1.60 2.03 5.51
C TYR A 86 0.32 1.23 5.72
N VAL A 87 0.49 -0.04 6.09
CA VAL A 87 -0.59 -0.98 6.41
C VAL A 87 -0.22 -1.64 7.74
N TYR A 88 -1.12 -1.57 8.71
CA TYR A 88 -0.93 -2.23 10.00
C TYR A 88 -1.50 -3.65 9.97
N ASN A 89 -2.81 -3.79 9.72
CA ASN A 89 -3.52 -5.05 9.53
C ASN A 89 -4.85 -4.80 8.79
N ASP A 90 -5.60 -5.85 8.48
CA ASP A 90 -6.82 -5.75 7.67
C ASP A 90 -8.02 -5.08 8.37
N LYS A 91 -7.90 -4.78 9.67
CA LYS A 91 -8.92 -4.05 10.45
C LYS A 91 -8.64 -2.55 10.52
N HIS A 92 -7.49 -2.10 10.03
CA HIS A 92 -7.06 -0.70 10.07
C HIS A 92 -6.94 -0.16 8.65
N PRO A 93 -7.12 1.16 8.47
CA PRO A 93 -7.03 1.75 7.15
C PRO A 93 -5.59 1.71 6.60
N ILE A 94 -5.49 1.81 5.28
CA ILE A 94 -4.26 2.06 4.56
C ILE A 94 -3.93 3.56 4.65
N TYR A 95 -2.75 3.89 5.13
CA TYR A 95 -2.29 5.28 5.23
C TYR A 95 -1.43 5.62 4.02
N LEU A 96 -1.93 6.48 3.12
CA LEU A 96 -1.16 7.02 2.00
C LEU A 96 -0.35 8.22 2.49
N LEU A 97 0.96 8.01 2.67
CA LEU A 97 1.84 8.95 3.37
C LEU A 97 2.46 9.99 2.45
N PHE A 98 2.98 9.55 1.30
CA PHE A 98 3.73 10.40 0.39
C PHE A 98 3.71 9.85 -1.04
N ALA A 99 3.87 10.72 -2.04
CA ALA A 99 4.01 10.31 -3.44
C ALA A 99 5.01 11.22 -4.17
N TYR A 100 5.73 10.67 -5.14
CA TYR A 100 6.63 11.44 -5.99
C TYR A 100 6.75 10.81 -7.39
N PRO A 101 7.02 11.62 -8.44
CA PRO A 101 7.10 11.11 -9.79
C PRO A 101 8.42 10.34 -10.02
N LYS A 102 8.44 9.48 -11.04
CA LYS A 102 9.58 8.58 -11.34
C LYS A 102 10.93 9.31 -11.42
N ASN A 103 10.94 10.54 -11.92
CA ASN A 103 12.12 11.35 -12.27
C ASN A 103 12.68 12.19 -11.12
N VAL A 104 11.97 12.34 -10.00
CA VAL A 104 12.43 13.23 -8.91
C VAL A 104 13.44 12.53 -8.00
N GLN A 105 13.17 11.27 -7.64
CA GLN A 105 14.02 10.55 -6.69
C GLN A 105 13.96 9.05 -6.95
N ALA A 106 15.09 8.35 -6.84
CA ALA A 106 15.12 6.89 -6.97
C ALA A 106 14.70 6.20 -5.66
N ASN A 107 15.12 6.76 -4.51
CA ASN A 107 14.95 6.21 -3.17
C ASN A 107 14.74 7.33 -2.14
N ILE A 108 13.88 7.09 -1.16
CA ILE A 108 13.67 7.99 -0.01
C ILE A 108 15.00 8.24 0.73
N SER A 109 15.27 9.49 1.10
CA SER A 109 16.47 9.88 1.85
C SER A 109 16.44 9.33 3.28
N GLU A 110 17.61 9.19 3.91
CA GLU A 110 17.69 8.70 5.30
C GLU A 110 16.92 9.61 6.29
N LYS A 111 16.92 10.92 6.04
CA LYS A 111 16.15 11.88 6.86
C LYS A 111 14.65 11.63 6.74
N GLU A 112 14.14 11.44 5.52
CA GLU A 112 12.73 11.14 5.28
C GLU A 112 12.34 9.77 5.85
N LYS A 113 13.21 8.75 5.71
CA LYS A 113 12.99 7.43 6.33
C LYS A 113 12.83 7.54 7.84
N LYS A 114 13.67 8.34 8.51
CA LYS A 114 13.59 8.55 9.96
C LYS A 114 12.24 9.16 10.35
N ILE A 115 11.84 10.26 9.70
CA ILE A 115 10.57 10.94 9.95
C ILE A 115 9.39 9.97 9.77
N LEU A 116 9.41 9.20 8.68
CA LEU A 116 8.38 8.22 8.37
C LEU A 116 8.36 7.06 9.38
N SER A 117 9.52 6.60 9.84
CA SER A 117 9.65 5.56 10.88
C SER A 117 9.11 6.04 12.23
N ASP A 118 9.38 7.29 12.60
CA ASP A 118 8.87 7.90 13.83
C ASP A 118 7.33 7.96 13.78
N LEU A 119 6.76 8.37 12.63
CA LEU A 119 5.31 8.38 12.38
C LEU A 119 4.70 6.98 12.54
N VAL A 120 5.30 5.97 11.91
CA VAL A 120 4.83 4.58 12.04
C VAL A 120 4.89 4.07 13.47
N SER A 121 5.91 4.47 14.23
CA SER A 121 6.03 4.09 15.64
C SER A 121 4.88 4.65 16.48
N ILE A 122 4.48 5.90 16.22
CA ILE A 122 3.30 6.51 16.84
C ILE A 122 2.04 5.71 16.47
N LEU A 123 1.81 5.46 15.17
CA LEU A 123 0.64 4.71 14.71
C LEU A 123 0.55 3.31 15.35
N LYS A 124 1.68 2.60 15.43
CA LYS A 124 1.71 1.28 16.06
C LYS A 124 1.36 1.30 17.54
N ASN A 125 1.80 2.33 18.26
CA ASN A 125 1.46 2.46 19.67
C ASN A 125 -0.03 2.75 19.83
N THR A 126 -0.61 3.61 18.99
CA THR A 126 -2.04 3.92 19.00
C THR A 126 -2.92 2.70 18.67
N PHE A 127 -2.47 1.77 17.83
CA PHE A 127 -3.23 0.55 17.48
C PHE A 127 -2.86 -0.70 18.28
N LYS A 128 -1.95 -0.58 19.26
CA LYS A 128 -1.59 -1.67 20.17
C LYS A 128 -2.50 -1.74 21.39
N GLU A 129 -3.24 -0.68 21.64
CA GLU A 129 -4.30 -0.59 22.66
C GLU A 129 -5.59 -1.26 22.16
#